data_AF-A0A2V9M3Z0-F1
#
_entry.id   AF-A0A2V9M3Z0-F1
#
_cell.length_a   1.000
_cell.length_b   1.000
_cell.length_c   1.000
_cell.angle_alpha   90.00
_cell.angle_beta   90.00
_cell.angle_gamma   90.00
#
_symmetry.space_group_name_H-M   'P 1'
#
loop_
_entity.id
_entity.type
_entity.pdbx_description
1 polymer ?
#
loop_
_entity_poly.entity_id
_entity_poly.type
_entity_poly.pdbx_seq_one_letter_code
_entity_poly.pdbx_strand_id
1 'polypeptide(L)'
;MKETEYATLKTNGRPKSMRSLNRVIGLLALLIWSLMLGPSRAFAQTAPGVPSMKHVFIVFGENTGYTSSVAHMPYLDSLVSKYGLATNYVADTHPSIGNYLVWASGQIQTNDDGFSGTFTDDNIALDVQNAGLTWKDYVEDINSSCPGLIDVSGGAYAKKHDPLAYFTNITQANRVCFSQFATDLSKKTLPNLSFLAPNLCDDSHDSCLTSPHPTACTISTKLDQFDCWLSQEIAPLLASSYFQPGGDGLLVITFDEGSGAKSNTTTGIESGTWTGGQVETVVISPLAKSGYQSTNGYHHESVLRLFEEALGLTAFPGASSDPNLALSAPIDMSDFFTVASGTVSVSPTSWNFGNQTVSTASAPKTFTLSNGTTSAASVAITITGTNASYFSQTNNCPSSLAGSGGTCTINVTFDPATAIAATATLNTGISGVTAALSGTGVAASSTIMVSTTSLTFHNTKQTQTSAPQTVVVSTSSSSPIATTATTTGPFTATPTSFSVSASTPVNVTVTYTPTATGVQTGTLTITGGGSSFTITLKGRGGK
;
A
#
# COMPACT_ATOMS: atom_id res chain seq x y z
N MET A 1 -60.78 -7.66 17.30
CA MET A 1 -60.71 -9.12 17.52
C MET A 1 -61.66 -9.79 16.53
N LYS A 2 -61.09 -10.70 15.72
CA LYS A 2 -61.73 -11.67 14.81
C LYS A 2 -62.54 -11.13 13.63
N GLU A 3 -61.89 -11.12 12.47
CA GLU A 3 -62.55 -11.31 11.17
C GLU A 3 -62.30 -12.74 10.68
N THR A 4 -63.33 -13.27 10.01
CA THR A 4 -63.55 -14.67 9.69
C THR A 4 -63.11 -14.95 8.24
N GLU A 5 -62.47 -16.10 8.07
CA GLU A 5 -62.00 -16.71 6.82
C GLU A 5 -63.16 -17.25 5.96
N TYR A 6 -63.07 -17.16 4.62
CA TYR A 6 -63.67 -18.17 3.70
C TYR A 6 -63.05 -18.14 2.28
N ALA A 7 -62.29 -19.21 2.00
CA ALA A 7 -62.21 -20.06 0.80
C ALA A 7 -62.20 -19.52 -0.66
N THR A 8 -61.05 -19.76 -1.31
CA THR A 8 -60.80 -20.57 -2.54
C THR A 8 -61.59 -20.35 -3.83
N LEU A 9 -60.87 -19.99 -4.92
CA LEU A 9 -61.19 -20.39 -6.30
C LEU A 9 -59.92 -20.68 -7.12
N LYS A 10 -59.99 -21.78 -7.89
CA LYS A 10 -58.92 -22.43 -8.66
C LYS A 10 -58.61 -21.73 -10.00
N THR A 11 -57.32 -21.71 -10.33
CA THR A 11 -56.62 -21.92 -11.62
C THR A 11 -57.21 -21.40 -12.94
N ASN A 12 -56.42 -20.62 -13.69
CA ASN A 12 -56.13 -20.89 -15.10
C ASN A 12 -54.82 -20.24 -15.57
N GLY A 13 -54.02 -21.01 -16.31
CA GLY A 13 -52.60 -20.78 -16.57
C GLY A 13 -52.24 -19.77 -17.67
N ARG A 14 -50.98 -19.33 -17.62
CA ARG A 14 -50.25 -18.70 -18.73
C ARG A 14 -48.88 -19.37 -18.90
N PRO A 15 -48.38 -19.53 -20.13
CA PRO A 15 -47.24 -20.40 -20.43
C PRO A 15 -45.90 -19.77 -20.03
N LYS A 16 -45.03 -20.63 -19.48
CA LYS A 16 -43.62 -20.36 -19.16
C LYS A 16 -42.78 -20.60 -20.43
N SER A 17 -42.18 -19.56 -21.01
CA SER A 17 -40.88 -19.67 -21.70
C SER A 17 -40.36 -18.31 -22.23
N MET A 18 -40.00 -17.37 -21.36
CA MET A 18 -39.11 -16.25 -21.75
C MET A 18 -38.55 -15.48 -20.52
N ARG A 19 -37.96 -16.19 -19.56
CA ARG A 19 -37.26 -15.56 -18.41
C ARG A 19 -35.88 -16.12 -18.10
N SER A 20 -35.34 -17.03 -18.90
CA SER A 20 -34.05 -17.68 -18.62
C SER A 20 -32.84 -17.11 -19.38
N LEU A 21 -32.99 -16.14 -20.31
CA LEU A 21 -31.84 -15.65 -21.09
C LEU A 21 -31.21 -14.35 -20.56
N ASN A 22 -31.92 -13.56 -19.73
CA ASN A 22 -31.39 -12.29 -19.19
C ASN A 22 -30.72 -12.41 -17.81
N ARG A 23 -30.54 -13.62 -17.27
CA ARG A 23 -29.81 -13.83 -16.00
C ARG A 23 -28.40 -14.42 -16.17
N VAL A 24 -28.02 -14.90 -17.35
CA VAL A 24 -26.70 -15.54 -17.55
C VAL A 24 -25.65 -14.55 -18.10
N ILE A 25 -26.05 -13.49 -18.81
CA ILE A 25 -25.10 -12.51 -19.38
C ILE A 25 -24.65 -11.47 -18.33
N GLY A 26 -25.46 -11.18 -17.32
CA GLY A 26 -25.10 -10.28 -16.22
C GLY A 26 -24.11 -10.88 -15.21
N LEU A 27 -24.02 -12.21 -15.10
CA LEU A 27 -23.14 -12.90 -14.15
C LEU A 27 -21.74 -13.21 -14.71
N LEU A 28 -21.57 -13.25 -16.03
CA LEU A 28 -20.26 -13.47 -16.68
C LEU A 28 -19.44 -12.17 -16.87
N ALA A 29 -20.09 -11.01 -16.95
CA ALA A 29 -19.39 -9.71 -16.99
C ALA A 29 -18.86 -9.27 -15.60
N LEU A 30 -19.40 -9.82 -14.51
CA LEU A 30 -18.95 -9.57 -13.14
C LEU A 30 -17.81 -10.51 -12.69
N LEU A 31 -17.56 -11.62 -13.41
CA LEU A 31 -16.50 -12.58 -13.05
C LEU A 31 -15.18 -12.38 -13.82
N ILE A 32 -15.17 -11.61 -14.92
CA ILE A 32 -13.95 -11.32 -15.69
C ILE A 32 -13.28 -10.02 -15.22
N TRP A 33 -13.98 -9.15 -14.49
CA TRP A 33 -13.37 -7.95 -13.89
C TRP A 33 -12.67 -8.22 -12.56
N SER A 34 -12.95 -9.35 -11.90
CA SER A 34 -12.34 -9.74 -10.62
C SER A 34 -11.06 -10.57 -10.74
N LEU A 35 -10.60 -10.92 -11.96
CA LEU A 35 -9.36 -11.68 -12.18
C LEU A 35 -8.17 -10.86 -12.71
N MET A 36 -8.27 -9.53 -12.80
CA MET A 36 -7.15 -8.65 -13.18
C MET A 36 -6.71 -7.71 -12.03
N LEU A 37 -7.34 -7.79 -10.86
CA LEU A 37 -6.77 -7.30 -9.62
C LEU A 37 -6.11 -8.46 -8.90
N GLY A 38 -4.84 -8.73 -9.25
CA GLY A 38 -3.95 -9.29 -8.23
C GLY A 38 -4.00 -8.36 -7.01
N PRO A 39 -3.81 -8.86 -5.78
CA PRO A 39 -3.76 -7.98 -4.62
C PRO A 39 -2.67 -6.95 -4.90
N SER A 40 -3.09 -5.71 -5.16
CA SER A 40 -2.20 -4.57 -5.06
C SER A 40 -1.63 -4.70 -3.65
N ARG A 41 -0.34 -4.99 -3.53
CA ARG A 41 0.35 -4.78 -2.27
C ARG A 41 0.21 -3.29 -1.99
N ALA A 42 -0.81 -2.94 -1.21
CA ALA A 42 -0.85 -1.65 -0.55
C ALA A 42 0.45 -1.63 0.24
N PHE A 43 1.37 -0.77 -0.16
CA PHE A 43 2.49 -0.45 0.72
C PHE A 43 1.84 0.10 1.97
N ALA A 44 1.96 -0.66 3.05
CA ALA A 44 1.46 -0.24 4.33
C ALA A 44 2.18 1.05 4.69
N GLN A 45 1.40 2.11 4.86
CA GLN A 45 1.91 3.43 5.15
C GLN A 45 2.12 3.51 6.65
N THR A 46 3.36 3.76 7.06
CA THR A 46 3.71 3.99 8.47
C THR A 46 2.86 5.11 9.05
N ALA A 47 2.52 4.97 10.33
CA ALA A 47 1.82 6.01 11.07
C ALA A 47 2.58 7.36 11.01
N PRO A 48 1.88 8.50 11.13
CA PRO A 48 2.48 9.81 11.40
C PRO A 48 3.71 9.75 12.30
N GLY A 49 4.87 10.18 11.80
CA GLY A 49 6.01 10.51 12.67
C GLY A 49 7.08 9.41 12.82
N VAL A 50 6.73 8.12 12.83
CA VAL A 50 7.73 7.03 12.90
C VAL A 50 8.22 6.66 11.50
N PRO A 51 9.54 6.72 11.22
CA PRO A 51 10.10 6.27 9.95
C PRO A 51 9.91 4.77 9.75
N SER A 52 9.68 4.34 8.50
CA SER A 52 9.66 2.92 8.16
C SER A 52 11.04 2.31 8.36
N MET A 53 11.08 1.21 9.11
CA MET A 53 12.25 0.42 9.44
C MET A 53 11.94 -1.04 9.14
N LYS A 54 12.98 -1.85 8.92
CA LYS A 54 12.79 -3.26 8.54
C LYS A 54 13.20 -4.24 9.61
N HIS A 55 13.98 -3.81 10.60
CA HIS A 55 14.52 -4.69 11.62
C HIS A 55 14.38 -4.00 12.98
N VAL A 56 13.47 -4.51 13.82
CA VAL A 56 13.24 -4.05 15.20
C VAL A 56 13.76 -5.10 16.18
N PHE A 57 14.43 -4.65 17.24
CA PHE A 57 15.10 -5.47 18.24
C PHE A 57 14.72 -4.96 19.63
N ILE A 58 14.48 -5.87 20.57
CA ILE A 58 14.33 -5.49 21.98
C ILE A 58 15.17 -6.39 22.89
N VAL A 59 15.71 -5.78 23.93
CA VAL A 59 16.36 -6.43 25.08
C VAL A 59 15.70 -5.87 26.35
N PHE A 60 15.36 -6.76 27.27
CA PHE A 60 14.95 -6.40 28.63
C PHE A 60 16.05 -6.75 29.63
N GLY A 61 16.29 -5.86 30.59
CA GLY A 61 16.82 -6.23 31.89
C GLY A 61 15.71 -6.35 32.94
N GLU A 62 16.02 -6.94 34.07
CA GLU A 62 15.12 -7.22 35.17
C GLU A 62 15.30 -6.28 36.38
N ASN A 63 14.18 -5.89 36.99
CA ASN A 63 14.05 -5.34 38.34
C ASN A 63 15.04 -4.20 38.68
N THR A 64 15.37 -3.37 37.70
CA THR A 64 16.36 -2.30 37.83
C THR A 64 15.72 -0.96 37.49
N GLY A 65 15.60 -0.10 38.51
CA GLY A 65 15.08 1.25 38.33
C GLY A 65 16.08 2.18 37.65
N TYR A 66 15.56 3.23 36.99
CA TYR A 66 16.32 4.23 36.22
C TYR A 66 17.59 4.71 36.92
N THR A 67 17.47 5.19 38.17
CA THR A 67 18.60 5.74 38.93
C THR A 67 19.70 4.72 39.21
N SER A 68 19.35 3.44 39.34
CA SER A 68 20.33 2.38 39.59
C SER A 68 21.08 2.02 38.31
N SER A 69 20.37 1.91 37.19
CA SER A 69 20.95 1.62 35.87
C SER A 69 21.96 2.70 35.47
N VAL A 70 21.52 3.96 35.42
CA VAL A 70 22.36 5.13 35.04
C VAL A 70 23.59 5.35 35.94
N ALA A 71 23.58 4.79 37.15
CA ALA A 71 24.72 4.89 38.06
C ALA A 71 25.77 3.77 37.86
N HIS A 72 25.40 2.65 37.22
CA HIS A 72 26.21 1.42 37.20
C HIS A 72 26.36 0.77 35.82
N MET A 73 25.71 1.29 34.77
CA MET A 73 25.72 0.70 33.42
C MET A 73 26.36 1.64 32.37
N PRO A 74 27.68 1.89 32.47
CA PRO A 74 28.36 2.88 31.64
C PRO A 74 28.34 2.58 30.14
N TYR A 75 28.26 1.32 29.71
CA TYR A 75 28.11 1.00 28.29
C TYR A 75 26.72 1.42 27.79
N LEU A 76 25.64 1.04 28.47
CA LEU A 76 24.27 1.46 28.13
C LEU A 76 24.15 2.99 28.12
N ASP A 77 24.63 3.67 29.16
CA ASP A 77 24.63 5.13 29.28
C ASP A 77 25.38 5.81 28.12
N SER A 78 26.47 5.19 27.64
CA SER A 78 27.26 5.74 26.54
C SER A 78 26.44 5.87 25.25
N LEU A 79 25.46 4.99 25.05
CA LEU A 79 24.60 4.95 23.86
C LEU A 79 23.64 6.15 23.82
N VAL A 80 23.20 6.65 24.98
CA VAL A 80 22.28 7.80 25.09
C VAL A 80 22.84 9.03 24.39
N SER A 81 24.14 9.30 24.52
CA SER A 81 24.79 10.46 23.90
C SER A 81 24.68 10.47 22.37
N LYS A 82 24.58 9.28 21.77
CA LYS A 82 24.52 9.08 20.32
C LYS A 82 23.09 8.90 19.80
N TYR A 83 22.18 8.39 20.62
CA TYR A 83 20.83 8.02 20.22
C TYR A 83 19.78 8.72 21.08
N GLY A 84 18.76 8.01 21.57
CA GLY A 84 17.67 8.58 22.34
C GLY A 84 17.50 7.97 23.72
N LEU A 85 16.98 8.75 24.68
CA LEU A 85 16.56 8.31 26.00
C LEU A 85 15.13 8.77 26.31
N ALA A 86 14.28 7.85 26.79
CA ALA A 86 12.98 8.17 27.39
C ALA A 86 13.18 8.46 28.88
N THR A 87 13.23 9.75 29.24
CA THR A 87 13.50 10.14 30.64
C THR A 87 12.32 9.95 31.58
N ASN A 88 11.10 9.79 31.05
CA ASN A 88 9.88 9.55 31.81
C ASN A 88 9.22 8.24 31.35
N TYR A 89 9.97 7.14 31.42
CA TYR A 89 9.46 5.80 31.13
C TYR A 89 9.10 5.07 32.44
N VAL A 90 7.86 4.62 32.57
CA VAL A 90 7.36 3.93 33.77
C VAL A 90 6.83 2.56 33.39
N ALA A 91 7.37 1.51 33.98
CA ALA A 91 6.89 0.15 33.78
C ALA A 91 5.44 -0.03 34.26
N ASP A 92 4.75 -0.98 33.66
CA ASP A 92 3.31 -1.16 33.77
C ASP A 92 2.85 -1.72 35.10
N THR A 93 3.58 -2.71 35.61
CA THR A 93 3.09 -3.55 36.71
C THR A 93 4.19 -4.22 37.51
N HIS A 94 3.77 -4.98 38.52
CA HIS A 94 4.56 -5.95 39.29
C HIS A 94 3.73 -7.22 39.43
N PRO A 95 4.31 -8.43 39.32
CA PRO A 95 5.72 -8.76 39.05
C PRO A 95 6.08 -8.82 37.54
N SER A 96 7.33 -9.15 37.23
CA SER A 96 7.96 -9.10 35.90
C SER A 96 7.11 -9.61 34.74
N ILE A 97 6.48 -10.79 34.87
CA ILE A 97 5.78 -11.45 33.75
C ILE A 97 4.74 -10.55 33.07
N GLY A 98 4.07 -9.68 33.84
CA GLY A 98 3.06 -8.78 33.32
C GLY A 98 3.66 -7.74 32.36
N ASN A 99 4.86 -7.22 32.66
CA ASN A 99 5.53 -6.21 31.84
C ASN A 99 5.95 -6.77 30.46
N TYR A 100 6.55 -7.96 30.43
CA TYR A 100 6.88 -8.66 29.17
C TYR A 100 5.65 -8.91 28.30
N LEU A 101 4.55 -9.31 28.92
CA LEU A 101 3.30 -9.59 28.24
C LEU A 101 2.63 -8.31 27.71
N VAL A 102 2.76 -7.18 28.41
CA VAL A 102 2.31 -5.87 27.90
C VAL A 102 3.12 -5.48 26.67
N TRP A 103 4.44 -5.66 26.67
CA TRP A 103 5.22 -5.41 25.46
C TRP A 103 4.80 -6.34 24.30
N ALA A 104 4.50 -7.62 24.57
CA ALA A 104 4.17 -8.56 23.50
C ALA A 104 2.74 -8.38 22.93
N SER A 105 1.79 -7.90 23.73
CA SER A 105 0.35 -7.95 23.40
C SER A 105 -0.48 -6.73 23.81
N GLY A 106 0.14 -5.76 24.49
CA GLY A 106 -0.54 -4.62 25.10
C GLY A 106 -1.43 -5.00 26.28
N GLN A 107 -1.27 -6.18 26.88
CA GLN A 107 -2.11 -6.65 27.97
C GLN A 107 -1.29 -7.22 29.12
N ILE A 108 -1.81 -7.08 30.34
CA ILE A 108 -1.37 -7.85 31.50
C ILE A 108 -2.26 -9.10 31.55
N GLN A 109 -1.94 -10.16 30.77
CA GLN A 109 -2.73 -11.40 30.83
C GLN A 109 -2.58 -12.12 32.17
N THR A 110 -1.43 -11.97 32.83
CA THR A 110 -1.17 -12.50 34.17
C THR A 110 -0.11 -11.68 34.89
N ASN A 111 -0.19 -11.67 36.21
CA ASN A 111 0.81 -11.15 37.15
C ASN A 111 1.32 -12.28 38.07
N ASP A 112 1.19 -13.53 37.63
CA ASP A 112 1.70 -14.70 38.33
C ASP A 112 2.95 -15.21 37.62
N ASP A 113 4.13 -14.95 38.19
CA ASP A 113 5.42 -15.44 37.69
C ASP A 113 5.50 -16.97 37.62
N GLY A 114 4.65 -17.68 38.37
CA GLY A 114 4.51 -19.13 38.31
C GLY A 114 3.60 -19.63 37.19
N PHE A 115 3.03 -18.73 36.38
CA PHE A 115 2.11 -19.09 35.32
C PHE A 115 2.80 -19.96 34.27
N SER A 116 2.21 -21.14 34.02
CA SER A 116 2.72 -22.15 33.09
C SER A 116 1.81 -22.37 31.88
N GLY A 117 0.67 -21.67 31.82
CA GLY A 117 -0.29 -21.79 30.74
C GLY A 117 0.17 -21.11 29.44
N THR A 118 -0.81 -20.90 28.56
CA THR A 118 -0.61 -20.30 27.23
C THR A 118 -1.77 -19.39 26.86
N PHE A 119 -1.51 -18.45 25.97
CA PHE A 119 -2.46 -17.50 25.42
C PHE A 119 -2.60 -17.68 23.90
N THR A 120 -3.67 -17.11 23.37
CA THR A 120 -3.96 -17.02 21.92
C THR A 120 -4.45 -15.63 21.53
N ASP A 121 -4.29 -14.66 22.43
CA ASP A 121 -4.61 -13.26 22.17
C ASP A 121 -3.70 -12.68 21.09
N ASP A 122 -4.12 -11.54 20.57
CA ASP A 122 -3.37 -10.78 19.58
C ASP A 122 -2.02 -10.34 20.14
N ASN A 123 -0.98 -10.38 19.33
CA ASN A 123 0.40 -10.12 19.78
C ASN A 123 1.32 -9.78 18.61
N ILE A 124 2.40 -9.08 18.91
CA ILE A 124 3.33 -8.55 17.92
C ILE A 124 3.91 -9.63 16.98
N ALA A 125 4.20 -10.83 17.48
CA ALA A 125 4.72 -11.91 16.64
C ALA A 125 3.64 -12.45 15.68
N LEU A 126 2.38 -12.51 16.13
CA LEU A 126 1.24 -12.84 15.26
C LEU A 126 1.04 -11.77 14.19
N ASP A 127 1.08 -10.49 14.56
CA ASP A 127 0.90 -9.37 13.64
C ASP A 127 1.99 -9.33 12.56
N VAL A 128 3.25 -9.53 12.96
CA VAL A 128 4.39 -9.64 12.03
C VAL A 128 4.22 -10.82 11.07
N GLN A 129 3.79 -12.00 11.54
CA GLN A 129 3.52 -13.15 10.67
C GLN A 129 2.38 -12.89 9.68
N ASN A 130 1.30 -12.28 10.16
CA ASN A 130 0.11 -11.98 9.35
C ASN A 130 0.45 -10.95 8.26
N ALA A 131 1.38 -10.04 8.53
CA ALA A 131 1.94 -9.11 7.55
C ALA A 131 2.92 -9.77 6.55
N GLY A 132 3.22 -11.07 6.70
CA GLY A 132 4.19 -11.80 5.88
C GLY A 132 5.65 -11.41 6.17
N LEU A 133 5.90 -10.80 7.32
CA LEU A 133 7.23 -10.47 7.82
C LEU A 133 7.78 -11.61 8.67
N THR A 134 9.09 -11.59 8.92
CA THR A 134 9.81 -12.63 9.66
C THR A 134 10.07 -12.18 11.09
N TRP A 135 10.05 -13.12 12.03
CA TRP A 135 10.43 -12.86 13.43
C TRP A 135 11.24 -14.01 13.99
N LYS A 136 12.10 -13.71 14.96
CA LYS A 136 12.72 -14.72 15.83
C LYS A 136 12.80 -14.23 17.26
N ASP A 137 12.80 -15.20 18.13
CA ASP A 137 13.03 -15.06 19.55
C ASP A 137 14.35 -15.78 19.86
N TYR A 138 15.40 -15.01 20.16
CA TYR A 138 16.74 -15.50 20.40
C TYR A 138 16.95 -15.58 21.90
N VAL A 139 17.09 -16.80 22.41
CA VAL A 139 17.00 -17.05 23.85
C VAL A 139 18.22 -17.81 24.33
N GLU A 140 18.85 -17.29 25.37
CA GLU A 140 19.92 -17.99 26.07
C GLU A 140 19.35 -19.18 26.87
N ASP A 141 20.04 -20.32 26.83
CA ASP A 141 19.76 -21.50 27.65
C ASP A 141 18.35 -22.12 27.54
N ILE A 142 17.60 -21.81 26.47
CA ILE A 142 16.23 -22.28 26.23
C ILE A 142 16.08 -23.82 26.21
N ASN A 143 17.11 -24.57 25.80
CA ASN A 143 17.13 -26.04 25.85
C ASN A 143 18.55 -26.62 25.78
N SER A 144 18.64 -27.95 25.89
CA SER A 144 19.91 -28.70 25.90
C SER A 144 20.75 -28.67 24.62
N SER A 145 20.18 -28.20 23.51
CA SER A 145 20.92 -27.98 22.25
C SER A 145 21.57 -26.60 22.18
N CYS A 146 21.30 -25.72 23.15
CA CYS A 146 21.95 -24.44 23.30
C CYS A 146 23.11 -24.60 24.30
N PRO A 147 24.38 -24.50 23.86
CA PRO A 147 25.52 -24.62 24.77
C PRO A 147 25.50 -23.46 25.77
N GLY A 148 25.41 -23.78 27.06
CA GLY A 148 25.19 -22.83 28.15
C GLY A 148 24.38 -23.40 29.32
N LEU A 149 23.75 -24.57 29.15
CA LEU A 149 23.13 -25.33 30.25
C LEU A 149 24.03 -25.42 31.49
N ILE A 150 23.63 -24.72 32.56
CA ILE A 150 23.77 -25.23 33.91
C ILE A 150 22.36 -25.68 34.36
N ASP A 151 21.96 -26.83 33.79
CA ASP A 151 21.07 -27.91 34.23
C ASP A 151 19.73 -27.66 34.99
N VAL A 152 18.83 -28.61 34.78
CA VAL A 152 17.48 -28.84 35.34
C VAL A 152 17.23 -28.37 36.79
N SER A 153 16.01 -27.86 37.04
CA SER A 153 15.56 -27.33 38.35
C SER A 153 16.58 -26.36 38.99
N GLY A 154 16.58 -25.12 38.51
CA GLY A 154 17.65 -24.15 38.80
C GLY A 154 18.48 -23.76 37.56
N GLY A 155 17.96 -23.99 36.36
CA GLY A 155 18.58 -23.54 35.11
C GLY A 155 18.43 -22.02 34.88
N ALA A 156 19.31 -21.47 34.04
CA ALA A 156 19.41 -20.03 33.81
C ALA A 156 18.32 -19.45 32.87
N TYR A 157 17.55 -20.29 32.17
CA TYR A 157 16.41 -19.80 31.38
C TYR A 157 15.15 -19.59 32.25
N ALA A 158 14.56 -18.41 32.15
CA ALA A 158 13.29 -18.08 32.79
C ALA A 158 12.20 -17.81 31.75
N LYS A 159 11.22 -18.73 31.63
CA LYS A 159 10.08 -18.56 30.70
C LYS A 159 9.34 -17.23 30.93
N LYS A 160 9.24 -16.77 32.17
CA LYS A 160 8.59 -15.50 32.52
C LYS A 160 9.26 -14.26 31.90
N HIS A 161 10.51 -14.35 31.43
CA HIS A 161 11.22 -13.28 30.71
C HIS A 161 11.18 -13.47 29.17
N ASP A 162 10.50 -14.52 28.68
CA ASP A 162 10.28 -14.80 27.26
C ASP A 162 8.76 -14.81 26.99
N PRO A 163 8.16 -13.64 26.68
CA PRO A 163 6.72 -13.54 26.50
C PRO A 163 6.22 -14.35 25.30
N LEU A 164 7.04 -14.51 24.26
CA LEU A 164 6.64 -15.23 23.03
C LEU A 164 6.51 -16.75 23.28
N ALA A 165 7.13 -17.27 24.34
CA ALA A 165 6.91 -18.64 24.83
C ALA A 165 5.47 -18.93 25.30
N TYR A 166 4.67 -17.91 25.58
CA TYR A 166 3.30 -18.07 26.08
C TYR A 166 2.24 -18.15 24.98
N PHE A 167 2.53 -17.72 23.75
CA PHE A 167 1.54 -17.63 22.68
C PHE A 167 1.53 -18.86 21.76
N THR A 168 0.41 -19.55 21.65
CA THR A 168 0.32 -20.79 20.82
C THR A 168 -0.13 -20.55 19.37
N ASN A 169 -0.58 -19.34 19.07
CA ASN A 169 -1.02 -18.89 17.75
C ASN A 169 0.14 -18.39 16.85
N ILE A 170 1.38 -18.55 17.28
CA ILE A 170 2.58 -18.16 16.53
C ILE A 170 3.48 -19.37 16.21
N THR A 171 4.39 -19.20 15.25
CA THR A 171 5.31 -20.25 14.80
C THR A 171 6.38 -20.51 15.86
N GLN A 172 6.11 -21.45 16.76
CA GLN A 172 7.00 -21.79 17.88
C GLN A 172 8.43 -22.20 17.47
N ALA A 173 8.63 -22.68 16.24
CA ALA A 173 9.96 -22.99 15.70
C ALA A 173 10.88 -21.76 15.50
N ASN A 174 10.34 -20.54 15.58
CA ASN A 174 11.12 -19.30 15.49
C ASN A 174 11.81 -18.92 16.80
N ARG A 175 11.55 -19.65 17.89
CA ARG A 175 12.26 -19.55 19.16
C ARG A 175 13.51 -20.41 19.09
N VAL A 176 14.68 -19.77 19.10
CA VAL A 176 15.97 -20.38 18.78
C VAL A 176 17.02 -20.06 19.83
N CYS A 177 18.09 -20.87 19.88
CA CYS A 177 19.24 -20.56 20.73
C CYS A 177 19.82 -19.18 20.39
N PHE A 178 20.26 -18.43 21.40
CA PHE A 178 20.87 -17.13 21.23
C PHE A 178 22.07 -17.14 20.26
N SER A 179 22.86 -18.22 20.22
CA SER A 179 23.98 -18.37 19.27
C SER A 179 23.58 -18.24 17.78
N GLN A 180 22.30 -18.44 17.45
CA GLN A 180 21.77 -18.22 16.10
C GLN A 180 21.77 -16.73 15.73
N PHE A 181 21.67 -15.82 16.70
CA PHE A 181 21.72 -14.36 16.49
C PHE A 181 23.02 -13.94 15.82
N ALA A 182 24.17 -14.35 16.37
CA ALA A 182 25.48 -14.08 15.76
C ALA A 182 25.60 -14.66 14.35
N THR A 183 25.02 -15.84 14.12
CA THR A 183 24.99 -16.47 12.79
C THR A 183 24.18 -15.64 11.80
N ASP A 184 22.97 -15.22 12.17
CA ASP A 184 22.08 -14.44 11.31
C ASP A 184 22.60 -13.03 11.06
N LEU A 185 23.20 -12.41 12.08
CA LEU A 185 23.90 -11.12 11.97
C LEU A 185 25.04 -11.21 10.95
N SER A 186 25.91 -12.22 11.06
CA SER A 186 27.04 -12.40 10.12
C SER A 186 26.60 -12.66 8.69
N LYS A 187 25.46 -13.33 8.50
CA LYS A 187 24.87 -13.64 7.20
C LYS A 187 23.97 -12.54 6.64
N LYS A 188 23.71 -11.48 7.43
CA LYS A 188 22.77 -10.40 7.10
C LYS A 188 21.35 -10.94 6.83
N THR A 189 20.93 -11.90 7.65
CA THR A 189 19.62 -12.56 7.58
C THR A 189 18.82 -12.38 8.87
N LEU A 190 19.06 -11.30 9.62
CA LEU A 190 18.25 -10.96 10.78
C LEU A 190 16.78 -10.77 10.36
N PRO A 191 15.82 -11.21 11.18
CA PRO A 191 14.40 -11.11 10.89
C PRO A 191 13.90 -9.68 11.10
N ASN A 192 12.65 -9.43 10.72
CA ASN A 192 12.02 -8.12 10.90
C ASN A 192 11.79 -7.78 12.38
N LEU A 193 11.40 -8.76 13.19
CA LEU A 193 11.28 -8.64 14.65
C LEU A 193 12.24 -9.60 15.34
N SER A 194 13.05 -9.08 16.27
CA SER A 194 13.95 -9.88 17.11
C SER A 194 13.72 -9.58 18.59
N PHE A 195 13.28 -10.59 19.35
CA PHE A 195 13.38 -10.56 20.81
C PHE A 195 14.74 -11.18 21.20
N LEU A 196 15.51 -10.46 22.00
CA LEU A 196 16.83 -10.89 22.45
C LEU A 196 16.73 -11.11 23.97
N ALA A 197 16.62 -12.37 24.39
CA ALA A 197 16.39 -12.76 25.77
C ALA A 197 17.70 -13.21 26.44
N PRO A 198 18.28 -12.40 27.34
CA PRO A 198 19.33 -12.85 28.22
C PRO A 198 18.83 -13.95 29.15
N ASN A 199 19.74 -14.80 29.63
CA ASN A 199 19.44 -15.72 30.73
C ASN A 199 19.43 -14.95 32.08
N LEU A 200 19.08 -15.64 33.16
CA LEU A 200 19.08 -15.08 34.52
C LEU A 200 20.45 -14.52 34.92
N CYS A 201 21.56 -15.02 34.41
CA CYS A 201 22.86 -14.48 34.76
C CYS A 201 23.17 -13.13 34.12
N ASP A 202 22.57 -12.87 32.97
CA ASP A 202 22.79 -11.69 32.15
C ASP A 202 21.54 -10.79 32.13
N ASP A 203 20.65 -10.89 33.13
CA ASP A 203 19.39 -10.15 33.17
C ASP A 203 19.40 -8.91 34.06
N SER A 204 20.51 -8.60 34.75
CA SER A 204 20.66 -7.50 35.72
C SER A 204 19.98 -7.69 37.09
N HIS A 205 19.32 -8.82 37.33
CA HIS A 205 18.63 -9.14 38.58
C HIS A 205 19.27 -10.28 39.36
N ASP A 206 19.58 -11.41 38.73
CA ASP A 206 20.15 -12.57 39.40
C ASP A 206 21.68 -12.49 39.49
N SER A 207 22.23 -12.93 40.62
CA SER A 207 23.67 -12.82 40.89
C SER A 207 24.41 -14.07 40.47
N CYS A 208 24.98 -14.07 39.26
CA CYS A 208 25.82 -15.16 38.74
C CYS A 208 27.32 -14.85 38.77
N LEU A 209 27.80 -14.22 39.84
CA LEU A 209 29.19 -13.72 39.98
C LEU A 209 30.28 -14.82 39.99
N THR A 210 29.90 -16.11 39.91
CA THR A 210 30.81 -17.27 39.95
C THR A 210 30.91 -18.06 38.64
N SER A 211 30.19 -17.67 37.59
CA SER A 211 30.28 -18.31 36.26
C SER A 211 31.51 -17.79 35.49
N PRO A 212 32.16 -18.57 34.60
CA PRO A 212 33.26 -18.08 33.80
C PRO A 212 32.76 -17.02 32.81
N HIS A 213 32.84 -15.75 33.22
CA HIS A 213 32.53 -14.61 32.38
C HIS A 213 33.69 -14.32 31.42
N PRO A 214 33.42 -13.80 30.21
CA PRO A 214 34.47 -13.33 29.32
C PRO A 214 35.40 -12.36 30.09
N THR A 215 36.71 -12.56 30.00
CA THR A 215 37.71 -11.69 30.68
C THR A 215 37.74 -10.24 30.14
N ALA A 216 36.78 -9.86 29.29
CA ALA A 216 36.66 -8.57 28.66
C ALA A 216 36.19 -7.47 29.63
N CYS A 217 35.46 -7.84 30.69
CA CYS A 217 34.88 -6.90 31.65
C CYS A 217 35.29 -7.23 33.09
N THR A 218 35.27 -6.20 33.94
CA THR A 218 35.37 -6.39 35.40
C THR A 218 33.95 -6.48 35.96
N ILE A 219 33.58 -7.64 36.48
CA ILE A 219 32.25 -7.90 37.02
C ILE A 219 32.32 -7.91 38.54
N SER A 220 31.63 -6.97 39.18
CA SER A 220 31.49 -6.89 40.65
C SER A 220 30.03 -6.89 41.12
N THR A 221 29.12 -6.47 40.25
CA THR A 221 27.67 -6.46 40.47
C THR A 221 26.94 -7.14 39.31
N LYS A 222 25.68 -7.48 39.55
CA LYS A 222 24.75 -7.96 38.50
C LYS A 222 24.49 -6.92 37.39
N LEU A 223 24.58 -5.63 37.70
CA LEU A 223 24.44 -4.57 36.69
C LEU A 223 25.69 -4.52 35.80
N ASP A 224 26.88 -4.69 36.37
CA ASP A 224 28.13 -4.81 35.59
C ASP A 224 28.07 -6.00 34.63
N GLN A 225 27.44 -7.10 35.07
CA GLN A 225 27.26 -8.31 34.27
C GLN A 225 26.38 -8.05 33.04
N PHE A 226 25.20 -7.47 33.24
CA PHE A 226 24.31 -7.15 32.12
C PHE A 226 24.91 -6.08 31.20
N ASP A 227 25.55 -5.03 31.74
CA ASP A 227 26.21 -4.00 30.93
C ASP A 227 27.36 -4.58 30.10
N CYS A 228 28.10 -5.55 30.67
CA CYS A 228 29.08 -6.32 29.93
C CYS A 228 28.45 -7.15 28.81
N TRP A 229 27.36 -7.89 29.10
CA TRP A 229 26.63 -8.66 28.10
C TRP A 229 26.16 -7.78 26.94
N LEU A 230 25.57 -6.61 27.24
CA LEU A 230 25.22 -5.61 26.23
C LEU A 230 26.44 -5.19 25.38
N SER A 231 27.59 -4.97 26.01
CA SER A 231 28.82 -4.62 25.28
C SER A 231 29.33 -5.73 24.34
N GLN A 232 29.09 -7.00 24.68
CA GLN A 232 29.58 -8.14 23.90
C GLN A 232 28.58 -8.52 22.80
N GLU A 233 27.30 -8.61 23.13
CA GLU A 233 26.27 -9.15 22.23
C GLU A 233 25.59 -8.06 21.39
N ILE A 234 25.42 -6.85 21.93
CA ILE A 234 24.72 -5.75 21.24
C ILE A 234 25.69 -4.85 20.45
N ALA A 235 26.92 -4.64 20.92
CA ALA A 235 27.88 -3.81 20.16
C ALA A 235 28.11 -4.30 18.71
N PRO A 236 28.23 -5.61 18.42
CA PRO A 236 28.31 -6.12 17.05
C PRO A 236 27.08 -5.79 16.19
N LEU A 237 25.88 -5.81 16.77
CA LEU A 237 24.65 -5.38 16.10
C LEU A 237 24.74 -3.90 15.71
N LEU A 238 25.15 -3.03 16.64
CA LEU A 238 25.28 -1.60 16.38
C LEU A 238 26.39 -1.26 15.39
N ALA A 239 27.44 -2.10 15.31
CA ALA A 239 28.51 -1.98 14.32
C ALA A 239 28.09 -2.45 12.91
N SER A 240 26.99 -3.19 12.79
CA SER A 240 26.52 -3.76 11.53
C SER A 240 25.82 -2.74 10.62
N SER A 241 25.63 -3.09 9.34
CA SER A 241 24.97 -2.21 8.36
C SER A 241 23.54 -1.80 8.73
N TYR A 242 22.88 -2.52 9.64
CA TYR A 242 21.53 -2.16 10.12
C TYR A 242 21.51 -0.85 10.91
N PHE A 243 22.62 -0.50 11.59
CA PHE A 243 22.72 0.66 12.49
C PHE A 243 23.75 1.72 12.06
N GLN A 244 24.37 1.53 10.89
CA GLN A 244 25.23 2.52 10.24
C GLN A 244 24.40 3.48 9.35
N PRO A 245 24.97 4.60 8.84
CA PRO A 245 24.24 5.53 7.99
C PRO A 245 23.55 4.83 6.80
N GLY A 246 22.25 5.06 6.65
CA GLY A 246 21.40 4.40 5.64
C GLY A 246 20.82 3.04 6.08
N GLY A 247 21.13 2.59 7.30
CA GLY A 247 20.52 1.42 7.92
C GLY A 247 19.06 1.64 8.32
N ASP A 248 18.36 0.54 8.60
CA ASP A 248 16.92 0.48 8.89
C ASP A 248 16.61 -0.25 10.21
N GLY A 249 17.59 -0.27 11.13
CA GLY A 249 17.48 -0.88 12.44
C GLY A 249 16.85 0.02 13.50
N LEU A 250 16.09 -0.59 14.40
CA LEU A 250 15.62 -0.01 15.65
C LEU A 250 15.86 -0.99 16.78
N LEU A 251 16.61 -0.57 17.79
CA LEU A 251 16.79 -1.32 19.01
C LEU A 251 16.24 -0.50 20.17
N VAL A 252 15.46 -1.14 21.03
CA VAL A 252 15.11 -0.61 22.34
C VAL A 252 15.75 -1.49 23.41
N ILE A 253 16.48 -0.87 24.33
CA ILE A 253 16.97 -1.52 25.55
C ILE A 253 16.19 -0.89 26.71
N THR A 254 15.50 -1.71 27.49
CA THR A 254 14.66 -1.29 28.62
C THR A 254 14.74 -2.29 29.77
N PHE A 255 13.98 -2.06 30.83
CA PHE A 255 13.83 -2.99 31.94
C PHE A 255 12.35 -3.27 32.20
N ASP A 256 12.05 -4.46 32.68
CA ASP A 256 10.68 -4.89 32.94
C ASP A 256 10.01 -4.01 34.00
N GLU A 257 10.67 -3.75 35.13
CA GLU A 257 10.16 -2.98 36.26
C GLU A 257 11.27 -2.35 37.14
N GLY A 258 10.90 -1.28 37.84
CA GLY A 258 11.77 -0.52 38.74
C GLY A 258 11.31 -0.62 40.20
N SER A 259 11.42 0.47 40.95
CA SER A 259 11.07 0.51 42.39
C SER A 259 9.56 0.56 42.70
N GLY A 260 8.71 0.04 41.81
CA GLY A 260 7.29 -0.22 42.08
C GLY A 260 7.11 -1.45 42.96
N ALA A 261 5.93 -1.64 43.55
CA ALA A 261 5.63 -2.87 44.31
C ALA A 261 4.15 -3.25 44.26
N LYS A 262 3.38 -2.65 43.33
CA LYS A 262 1.94 -2.86 43.24
C LYS A 262 1.63 -3.49 41.90
N SER A 263 0.85 -4.57 41.92
CA SER A 263 0.26 -5.13 40.72
C SER A 263 -0.77 -4.20 40.10
N ASN A 264 -0.96 -4.38 38.81
CA ASN A 264 -1.86 -3.61 37.97
C ASN A 264 -2.70 -4.56 37.10
N THR A 265 -3.55 -4.03 36.23
CA THR A 265 -4.38 -4.80 35.30
C THR A 265 -4.40 -4.10 33.94
N THR A 266 -4.78 -4.84 32.88
CA THR A 266 -4.99 -4.25 31.55
C THR A 266 -5.91 -3.03 31.60
N THR A 267 -7.03 -3.09 32.34
CA THR A 267 -7.93 -1.94 32.50
C THR A 267 -7.27 -0.78 33.24
N GLY A 268 -6.32 -1.05 34.14
CA GLY A 268 -5.55 -0.04 34.86
C GLY A 268 -4.64 0.74 33.91
N ILE A 269 -3.83 0.04 33.10
CA ILE A 269 -2.96 0.67 32.09
C ILE A 269 -3.80 1.43 31.05
N GLU A 270 -4.90 0.84 30.57
CA GLU A 270 -5.84 1.50 29.63
C GLU A 270 -6.60 2.68 30.26
N SER A 271 -6.49 2.89 31.57
CA SER A 271 -7.04 4.05 32.28
C SER A 271 -5.97 5.08 32.67
N GLY A 272 -4.72 4.88 32.24
CA GLY A 272 -3.59 5.76 32.51
C GLY A 272 -2.96 5.56 33.89
N THR A 273 -2.95 4.32 34.40
CA THR A 273 -2.29 3.97 35.66
C THR A 273 -1.18 2.97 35.40
N TRP A 274 0.05 3.27 35.88
CA TRP A 274 1.22 2.38 35.81
C TRP A 274 1.90 2.31 37.17
N THR A 275 2.32 1.12 37.57
CA THR A 275 2.78 0.86 38.95
C THR A 275 4.11 0.12 39.03
N GLY A 276 4.75 -0.16 37.90
CA GLY A 276 6.05 -0.81 37.75
C GLY A 276 7.23 0.02 38.25
N GLY A 277 7.09 1.34 38.27
CA GLY A 277 8.16 2.27 38.63
C GLY A 277 9.01 2.68 37.42
N GLN A 278 9.83 3.71 37.59
CA GLN A 278 10.61 4.29 36.50
C GLN A 278 11.81 3.40 36.14
N VAL A 279 11.99 3.14 34.85
CA VAL A 279 13.09 2.33 34.30
C VAL A 279 13.85 3.13 33.24
N GLU A 280 15.11 2.76 32.99
CA GLU A 280 15.85 3.34 31.88
C GLU A 280 15.39 2.74 30.55
N THR A 281 15.22 3.58 29.52
CA THR A 281 14.80 3.10 28.19
C THR A 281 15.52 3.89 27.10
N VAL A 282 16.45 3.21 26.43
CA VAL A 282 17.31 3.78 25.39
C VAL A 282 16.75 3.36 24.02
N VAL A 283 16.46 4.36 23.18
CA VAL A 283 15.94 4.18 21.82
C VAL A 283 17.07 4.39 20.83
N ILE A 284 17.46 3.32 20.13
CA ILE A 284 18.67 3.27 19.30
C ILE A 284 18.28 3.06 17.85
N SER A 285 18.59 4.02 16.98
CA SER A 285 18.38 3.89 15.53
C SER A 285 19.24 4.89 14.77
N PRO A 286 19.75 4.56 13.56
CA PRO A 286 20.37 5.55 12.67
C PRO A 286 19.38 6.64 12.20
N LEU A 287 18.07 6.44 12.41
CA LEU A 287 17.02 7.41 12.07
C LEU A 287 16.56 8.24 13.28
N ALA A 288 16.99 7.88 14.50
CA ALA A 288 16.68 8.63 15.71
C ALA A 288 17.48 9.94 15.77
N LYS A 289 16.91 10.95 16.44
CA LYS A 289 17.61 12.20 16.77
C LYS A 289 18.79 11.89 17.68
N SER A 290 19.99 12.32 17.30
CA SER A 290 21.20 12.11 18.10
C SER A 290 21.13 12.84 19.44
N GLY A 291 21.40 12.11 20.53
CA GLY A 291 21.42 12.65 21.90
C GLY A 291 20.05 13.13 22.41
N TYR A 292 18.94 12.70 21.80
CA TYR A 292 17.61 13.21 22.12
C TYR A 292 17.08 12.61 23.41
N GLN A 293 16.54 13.47 24.29
CA GLN A 293 15.92 13.03 25.53
C GLN A 293 14.47 13.45 25.52
N SER A 294 13.57 12.48 25.47
CA SER A 294 12.14 12.75 25.55
C SER A 294 11.70 12.82 27.01
N THR A 295 10.83 13.79 27.30
CA THR A 295 10.16 13.94 28.60
C THR A 295 8.72 13.45 28.58
N ASN A 296 8.24 12.92 27.45
CA ASN A 296 6.91 12.32 27.35
C ASN A 296 6.80 11.08 28.25
N GLY A 297 5.61 10.80 28.76
CA GLY A 297 5.32 9.58 29.51
C GLY A 297 5.22 8.39 28.58
N TYR A 298 6.09 7.38 28.76
CA TYR A 298 6.12 6.16 27.96
C TYR A 298 6.12 4.91 28.84
N HIS A 299 5.64 3.82 28.24
CA HIS A 299 5.35 2.54 28.91
C HIS A 299 5.58 1.37 27.92
N HIS A 300 5.44 0.11 28.35
CA HIS A 300 5.77 -1.05 27.51
C HIS A 300 4.92 -1.14 26.25
N GLU A 301 3.66 -0.73 26.33
CA GLU A 301 2.75 -0.61 25.19
C GLU A 301 3.17 0.49 24.21
N SER A 302 3.93 1.51 24.65
CA SER A 302 4.50 2.53 23.75
C SER A 302 5.61 1.95 22.87
N VAL A 303 6.43 1.05 23.41
CA VAL A 303 7.49 0.36 22.65
C VAL A 303 6.90 -0.65 21.68
N LEU A 304 5.87 -1.39 22.11
CA LEU A 304 5.07 -2.24 21.22
C LEU A 304 4.54 -1.42 20.03
N ARG A 305 3.85 -0.31 20.33
CA ARG A 305 3.31 0.58 19.30
C ARG A 305 4.38 1.10 18.35
N LEU A 306 5.51 1.55 18.90
CA LEU A 306 6.66 2.01 18.11
C LEU A 306 7.15 0.93 17.12
N PHE A 307 7.26 -0.32 17.56
CA PHE A 307 7.78 -1.41 16.72
C PHE A 307 6.82 -1.73 15.58
N GLU A 308 5.53 -1.80 15.88
CA GLU A 308 4.49 -2.07 14.89
C GLU A 308 4.41 -0.94 13.85
N GLU A 309 4.45 0.32 14.29
CA GLU A 309 4.49 1.47 13.40
C GLU A 309 5.76 1.49 12.52
N ALA A 310 6.92 1.19 13.11
CA ALA A 310 8.19 1.14 12.39
C ALA A 310 8.18 0.05 11.30
N LEU A 311 7.59 -1.12 11.59
CA LEU A 311 7.38 -2.21 10.64
C LEU A 311 6.25 -1.95 9.62
N GLY A 312 5.55 -0.82 9.74
CA GLY A 312 4.47 -0.41 8.85
C GLY A 312 3.14 -1.12 9.13
N LEU A 313 2.96 -1.70 10.30
CA LEU A 313 1.68 -2.27 10.73
C LEU A 313 0.72 -1.13 11.11
N THR A 314 -0.58 -1.39 10.98
CA THR A 314 -1.64 -0.38 11.17
C THR A 314 -2.74 -0.81 12.15
N ALA A 315 -2.61 -1.99 12.72
CA ALA A 315 -3.43 -2.52 13.79
C ALA A 315 -2.48 -2.88 14.93
N PHE A 316 -2.90 -2.60 16.16
CA PHE A 316 -2.05 -2.65 17.34
C PHE A 316 -2.83 -3.36 18.46
N PRO A 317 -2.25 -4.33 19.19
CA PRO A 317 -2.97 -5.13 20.16
C PRO A 317 -3.05 -4.45 21.54
N GLY A 318 -4.17 -4.67 22.24
CA GLY A 318 -4.36 -4.21 23.62
C GLY A 318 -4.15 -2.70 23.81
N ALA A 319 -3.48 -2.33 24.89
CA ALA A 319 -3.22 -0.95 25.29
C ALA A 319 -2.41 -0.16 24.26
N SER A 320 -1.63 -0.80 23.38
CA SER A 320 -0.87 -0.13 22.30
C SER A 320 -1.77 0.54 21.24
N SER A 321 -3.06 0.16 21.21
CA SER A 321 -4.08 0.82 20.39
C SER A 321 -4.68 2.08 21.03
N ASP A 322 -4.38 2.35 22.31
CA ASP A 322 -5.04 3.35 23.17
C ASP A 322 -6.58 3.31 23.07
N PRO A 323 -7.20 2.18 23.45
CA PRO A 323 -8.62 1.94 23.17
C PRO A 323 -9.57 2.90 23.89
N ASN A 324 -9.13 3.50 25.00
CA ASN A 324 -9.92 4.41 25.83
C ASN A 324 -9.53 5.90 25.69
N LEU A 325 -8.52 6.23 24.86
CA LEU A 325 -7.98 7.58 24.72
C LEU A 325 -7.57 8.19 26.07
N ALA A 326 -7.14 7.34 27.01
CA ALA A 326 -6.89 7.72 28.40
C ALA A 326 -5.42 8.14 28.64
N LEU A 327 -4.55 7.89 27.67
CA LEU A 327 -3.12 8.14 27.79
C LEU A 327 -2.84 9.62 27.52
N SER A 328 -2.25 10.29 28.52
CA SER A 328 -2.09 11.76 28.54
C SER A 328 -0.88 12.29 27.76
N ALA A 329 0.02 11.40 27.34
CA ALA A 329 1.14 11.66 26.43
C ALA A 329 0.93 10.83 25.15
N PRO A 330 1.52 11.21 23.99
CA PRO A 330 1.42 10.37 22.81
C PRO A 330 1.95 8.98 23.13
N ILE A 331 1.13 7.96 22.90
CA ILE A 331 1.55 6.56 23.03
C ILE A 331 2.59 6.20 21.95
N ASP A 332 2.58 6.92 20.82
CA ASP A 332 3.59 6.82 19.78
C ASP A 332 4.90 7.50 20.22
N MET A 333 6.01 6.79 20.08
CA MET A 333 7.35 7.30 20.39
C MET A 333 7.94 8.05 19.18
N SER A 334 7.11 8.73 18.39
CA SER A 334 7.52 9.36 17.13
C SER A 334 8.42 10.58 17.32
N ASP A 335 8.39 11.19 18.50
CA ASP A 335 9.23 12.32 18.88
C ASP A 335 10.72 11.98 18.91
N PHE A 336 11.10 10.70 19.02
CA PHE A 336 12.49 10.24 18.88
C PHE A 336 13.05 10.44 17.48
N PHE A 337 12.20 10.61 16.48
CA PHE A 337 12.61 10.67 15.08
C PHE A 337 12.40 12.07 14.52
N THR A 338 13.29 12.46 13.59
CA THR A 338 13.01 13.64 12.78
C THR A 338 11.94 13.25 11.77
N VAL A 339 10.74 13.80 11.92
CA VAL A 339 9.73 13.68 10.88
C VAL A 339 10.30 14.36 9.63
N ALA A 340 10.55 13.60 8.57
CA ALA A 340 10.73 14.21 7.26
C ALA A 340 9.47 15.03 7.01
N SER A 341 9.57 16.36 6.94
CA SER A 341 8.43 17.19 6.55
C SER A 341 8.09 16.83 5.12
N GLY A 342 7.18 15.87 4.93
CA GLY A 342 6.61 15.61 3.62
C GLY A 342 5.81 16.83 3.18
N THR A 343 5.58 16.95 1.88
CA THR A 343 4.78 18.04 1.30
C THR A 343 3.40 17.53 0.93
N VAL A 344 2.43 18.43 0.76
CA VAL A 344 1.22 18.11 0.02
C VAL A 344 1.53 18.16 -1.48
N SER A 345 1.15 17.14 -2.25
CA SER A 345 1.44 17.06 -3.68
C SER A 345 0.27 16.48 -4.47
N VAL A 346 0.10 16.91 -5.72
CA VAL A 346 -0.83 16.32 -6.68
C VAL A 346 -0.05 15.65 -7.83
N SER A 347 -0.42 14.42 -8.19
CA SER A 347 0.26 13.63 -9.22
C SER A 347 -0.73 12.95 -10.18
N PRO A 348 -0.48 12.97 -11.50
CA PRO A 348 0.59 13.71 -12.17
C PRO A 348 0.39 15.24 -12.03
N THR A 349 1.39 16.05 -12.34
CA THR A 349 1.26 17.52 -12.28
C THR A 349 0.55 18.11 -13.50
N SER A 350 0.22 17.29 -14.49
CA SER A 350 -0.57 17.71 -15.64
C SER A 350 -1.25 16.56 -16.36
N TRP A 351 -2.32 16.87 -17.09
CA TRP A 351 -2.91 15.99 -18.10
C TRP A 351 -3.13 16.73 -19.41
N ASN A 352 -2.78 16.07 -20.52
CA ASN A 352 -3.21 16.44 -21.87
C ASN A 352 -4.28 15.43 -22.34
N PHE A 353 -5.46 15.94 -22.67
CA PHE A 353 -6.60 15.16 -23.13
C PHE A 353 -6.58 14.88 -24.65
N GLY A 354 -5.59 15.41 -25.36
CA GLY A 354 -5.46 15.24 -26.81
C GLY A 354 -6.54 15.97 -27.58
N ASN A 355 -6.88 15.44 -28.76
CA ASN A 355 -7.96 15.95 -29.59
C ASN A 355 -9.29 15.37 -29.11
N GLN A 356 -10.25 16.24 -28.80
CA GLN A 356 -11.60 15.86 -28.40
C GLN A 356 -12.61 16.56 -29.31
N THR A 357 -13.55 15.81 -29.86
CA THR A 357 -14.60 16.38 -30.72
C THR A 357 -15.47 17.34 -29.91
N VAL A 358 -15.82 18.48 -30.51
CA VAL A 358 -16.69 19.49 -29.89
C VAL A 358 -18.00 18.87 -29.39
N SER A 359 -18.42 19.25 -28.18
CA SER A 359 -19.62 18.79 -27.49
C SER A 359 -19.66 17.28 -27.21
N THR A 360 -18.49 16.68 -27.00
CA THR A 360 -18.35 15.28 -26.59
C THR A 360 -17.32 15.21 -25.47
N ALA A 361 -17.71 14.72 -24.30
CA ALA A 361 -16.78 14.52 -23.19
C ALA A 361 -15.76 13.41 -23.47
N SER A 362 -14.52 13.63 -23.03
CA SER A 362 -13.45 12.62 -23.02
C SER A 362 -13.64 11.59 -21.89
N ALA A 363 -12.87 10.50 -21.95
CA ALA A 363 -12.72 9.60 -20.80
C ALA A 363 -12.01 10.34 -19.64
N PRO A 364 -12.38 10.07 -18.38
CA PRO A 364 -11.78 10.74 -17.23
C PRO A 364 -10.30 10.39 -17.10
N LYS A 365 -9.49 11.38 -16.71
CA LYS A 365 -8.10 11.20 -16.27
C LYS A 365 -7.99 11.50 -14.79
N THR A 366 -7.24 10.67 -14.08
CA THR A 366 -7.16 10.70 -12.61
C THR A 366 -5.90 11.40 -12.13
N PHE A 367 -6.06 12.25 -11.12
CA PHE A 367 -5.00 12.76 -10.27
C PHE A 367 -5.12 12.15 -8.88
N THR A 368 -3.99 11.99 -8.20
CA THR A 368 -3.91 11.62 -6.78
C THR A 368 -3.35 12.80 -6.00
N LEU A 369 -4.09 13.26 -4.99
CA LEU A 369 -3.64 14.24 -4.01
C LEU A 369 -3.15 13.50 -2.77
N SER A 370 -1.96 13.83 -2.28
CA SER A 370 -1.32 13.18 -1.13
C SER A 370 -0.82 14.23 -0.14
N ASN A 371 -1.06 14.02 1.14
CA ASN A 371 -0.55 14.86 2.23
C ASN A 371 0.54 14.12 3.01
N GLY A 372 1.81 14.43 2.69
CA GLY A 372 2.96 13.90 3.44
C GLY A 372 3.34 14.73 4.68
N THR A 373 2.66 15.84 4.94
CA THR A 373 2.93 16.67 6.14
C THR A 373 2.29 16.03 7.37
N THR A 374 2.72 16.38 8.58
CA THR A 374 2.09 15.87 9.81
C THR A 374 0.73 16.51 10.13
N SER A 375 0.42 17.65 9.53
CA SER A 375 -0.82 18.39 9.78
C SER A 375 -1.87 18.09 8.72
N ALA A 376 -3.15 18.12 9.11
CA ALA A 376 -4.23 18.02 8.14
C ALA A 376 -4.23 19.24 7.20
N ALA A 377 -4.52 19.01 5.92
CA ALA A 377 -4.57 20.06 4.90
C ALA A 377 -6.01 20.32 4.46
N SER A 378 -6.43 21.58 4.43
CA SER A 378 -7.76 21.95 3.94
C SER A 378 -7.82 21.81 2.41
N VAL A 379 -8.78 21.03 1.92
CA VAL A 379 -8.94 20.73 0.49
C VAL A 379 -10.21 21.38 -0.05
N ALA A 380 -10.08 22.08 -1.18
CA ALA A 380 -11.18 22.69 -1.92
C ALA A 380 -10.91 22.58 -3.42
N ILE A 381 -11.39 21.50 -4.05
CA ILE A 381 -11.11 21.22 -5.45
C ILE A 381 -11.90 22.15 -6.38
N THR A 382 -11.21 22.92 -7.20
CA THR A 382 -11.80 23.81 -8.21
C THR A 382 -11.00 23.78 -9.51
N ILE A 383 -11.64 24.13 -10.63
CA ILE A 383 -10.95 24.33 -11.91
C ILE A 383 -11.08 25.82 -12.27
N THR A 384 -9.95 26.45 -12.59
CA THR A 384 -9.89 27.86 -12.99
C THR A 384 -9.10 28.03 -14.28
N GLY A 385 -9.11 29.24 -14.84
CA GLY A 385 -8.42 29.57 -16.10
C GLY A 385 -9.38 29.85 -17.25
N THR A 386 -8.81 30.25 -18.39
CA THR A 386 -9.54 30.79 -19.55
C THR A 386 -10.58 29.82 -20.12
N ASN A 387 -10.28 28.52 -20.13
CA ASN A 387 -11.18 27.50 -20.67
C ASN A 387 -11.70 26.54 -19.59
N ALA A 388 -11.78 26.99 -18.32
CA ALA A 388 -12.20 26.15 -17.20
C ALA A 388 -13.55 25.45 -17.44
N SER A 389 -14.49 26.10 -18.13
CA SER A 389 -15.80 25.52 -18.45
C SER A 389 -15.76 24.31 -19.39
N TYR A 390 -14.62 24.04 -20.04
CA TYR A 390 -14.45 22.83 -20.88
C TYR A 390 -13.96 21.64 -20.07
N PHE A 391 -13.66 21.83 -18.78
CA PHE A 391 -13.20 20.76 -17.90
C PHE A 391 -14.18 20.59 -16.74
N SER A 392 -14.47 19.35 -16.39
CA SER A 392 -15.29 19.03 -15.22
C SER A 392 -14.59 18.03 -14.34
N GLN A 393 -14.86 18.05 -13.03
CA GLN A 393 -14.20 17.15 -12.08
C GLN A 393 -15.19 16.49 -11.12
N THR A 394 -14.85 15.26 -10.72
CA THR A 394 -15.41 14.57 -9.56
C THR A 394 -14.26 14.10 -8.68
N ASN A 395 -14.45 14.05 -7.37
CA ASN A 395 -13.41 13.62 -6.44
C ASN A 395 -14.01 12.95 -5.21
N ASN A 396 -13.18 12.21 -4.47
CA ASN A 396 -13.49 11.65 -3.15
C ASN A 396 -12.67 12.33 -2.04
N CYS A 397 -12.23 13.56 -2.26
CA CYS A 397 -11.41 14.28 -1.29
C CYS A 397 -12.26 14.83 -0.13
N PRO A 398 -11.91 14.55 1.13
CA PRO A 398 -12.55 15.20 2.28
C PRO A 398 -12.19 16.69 2.32
N SER A 399 -12.95 17.51 3.05
CA SER A 399 -12.64 18.93 3.26
C SER A 399 -11.35 19.17 4.06
N SER A 400 -10.93 18.17 4.84
CA SER A 400 -9.67 18.13 5.56
C SER A 400 -8.98 16.79 5.26
N LEU A 401 -7.88 16.84 4.51
CA LEU A 401 -7.08 15.67 4.18
C LEU A 401 -6.07 15.42 5.29
N ALA A 402 -6.21 14.28 5.97
CA ALA A 402 -5.37 13.90 7.10
C ALA A 402 -3.86 14.06 6.79
N GLY A 403 -3.11 14.52 7.79
CA GLY A 403 -1.65 14.45 7.74
C GLY A 403 -1.17 13.00 7.67
N SER A 404 0.11 12.85 7.35
CA SER A 404 0.85 11.59 7.45
C SER A 404 0.28 10.47 6.59
N GLY A 405 -0.03 10.82 5.35
CA GLY A 405 -0.45 9.85 4.36
C GLY A 405 -1.89 9.92 3.90
N GLY A 406 -2.65 10.93 4.31
CA GLY A 406 -3.97 11.16 3.71
C GLY A 406 -3.86 11.26 2.19
N THR A 407 -4.66 10.46 1.48
CA THR A 407 -4.75 10.51 0.01
C THR A 407 -6.19 10.58 -0.47
N CYS A 408 -6.39 11.16 -1.66
CA CYS A 408 -7.65 11.13 -2.39
C CYS A 408 -7.41 11.23 -3.90
N THR A 409 -8.47 10.98 -4.67
CA THR A 409 -8.44 10.97 -6.14
C THR A 409 -9.37 12.03 -6.71
N ILE A 410 -8.93 12.63 -7.81
CA ILE A 410 -9.66 13.66 -8.56
C ILE A 410 -9.71 13.22 -10.02
N ASN A 411 -10.90 12.95 -10.53
CA ASN A 411 -11.13 12.55 -11.91
C ASN A 411 -11.61 13.76 -12.73
N VAL A 412 -10.89 14.09 -13.80
CA VAL A 412 -11.17 15.24 -14.67
C VAL A 412 -11.54 14.76 -16.07
N THR A 413 -12.57 15.33 -16.68
CA THR A 413 -12.94 15.14 -18.10
C THR A 413 -12.79 16.45 -18.87
N PHE A 414 -12.68 16.35 -20.19
CA PHE A 414 -12.59 17.47 -21.13
C PHE A 414 -13.73 17.38 -22.15
N ASP A 415 -14.58 18.39 -22.23
CA ASP A 415 -15.71 18.54 -23.16
C ASP A 415 -15.65 19.94 -23.80
N PRO A 416 -14.95 20.08 -24.95
CA PRO A 416 -14.75 21.38 -25.57
C PRO A 416 -16.00 21.89 -26.28
N ALA A 417 -16.41 23.14 -26.00
CA ALA A 417 -17.53 23.74 -26.72
C ALA A 417 -17.16 24.32 -28.10
N THR A 418 -15.86 24.51 -28.37
CA THR A 418 -15.35 25.05 -29.64
C THR A 418 -14.07 24.35 -30.08
N ALA A 419 -13.76 24.42 -31.37
CA ALA A 419 -12.60 23.75 -31.96
C ALA A 419 -11.31 24.56 -31.75
N ILE A 420 -10.86 24.67 -30.50
CA ILE A 420 -9.68 25.45 -30.09
C ILE A 420 -8.76 24.64 -29.17
N ALA A 421 -7.48 25.02 -29.09
CA ALA A 421 -6.62 24.62 -27.99
C ALA A 421 -7.13 25.27 -26.71
N ALA A 422 -7.36 24.46 -25.67
CA ALA A 422 -7.94 24.88 -24.40
C ALA A 422 -6.99 24.54 -23.25
N THR A 423 -6.88 25.47 -22.30
CA THR A 423 -6.09 25.28 -21.07
C THR A 423 -6.88 25.70 -19.84
N ALA A 424 -6.61 25.01 -18.74
CA ALA A 424 -7.15 25.30 -17.42
C ALA A 424 -6.19 24.80 -16.32
N THR A 425 -6.47 25.15 -15.08
CA THR A 425 -5.70 24.73 -13.91
C THR A 425 -6.63 24.06 -12.91
N LEU A 426 -6.27 22.85 -12.49
CA LEU A 426 -6.86 22.18 -11.33
C LEU A 426 -6.22 22.75 -10.06
N ASN A 427 -7.02 23.32 -9.17
CA ASN A 427 -6.60 23.83 -7.87
C ASN A 427 -7.12 22.91 -6.77
N THR A 428 -6.25 22.58 -5.83
CA THR A 428 -6.61 21.70 -4.70
C THR A 428 -7.10 22.46 -3.47
N GLY A 429 -7.06 23.80 -3.49
CA GLY A 429 -7.29 24.66 -2.33
C GLY A 429 -6.05 24.87 -1.46
N ILE A 430 -4.98 24.10 -1.71
CA ILE A 430 -3.71 24.18 -0.99
C ILE A 430 -2.73 25.03 -1.78
N SER A 431 -2.08 26.00 -1.11
CA SER A 431 -1.15 26.94 -1.75
C SER A 431 -0.03 26.21 -2.49
N GLY A 432 0.14 26.53 -3.77
CA GLY A 432 1.19 25.94 -4.62
C GLY A 432 0.91 24.52 -5.13
N VAL A 433 -0.17 23.85 -4.70
CA VAL A 433 -0.51 22.49 -5.14
C VAL A 433 -1.59 22.55 -6.21
N THR A 434 -1.16 22.67 -7.46
CA THR A 434 -2.02 22.76 -8.64
C THR A 434 -1.54 21.79 -9.73
N ALA A 435 -2.43 21.48 -10.68
CA ALA A 435 -2.08 20.67 -11.86
C ALA A 435 -2.59 21.33 -13.14
N ALA A 436 -1.81 21.23 -14.22
CA ALA A 436 -2.16 21.82 -15.51
C ALA A 436 -3.08 20.91 -16.33
N LEU A 437 -4.10 21.49 -16.96
CA LEU A 437 -5.03 20.81 -17.85
C LEU A 437 -4.90 21.39 -19.25
N SER A 438 -4.80 20.50 -20.25
CA SER A 438 -4.76 20.90 -21.66
C SER A 438 -5.52 19.92 -22.54
N GLY A 439 -6.06 20.42 -23.65
CA GLY A 439 -6.73 19.62 -24.66
C GLY A 439 -7.02 20.47 -25.89
N THR A 440 -7.34 19.83 -27.01
CA THR A 440 -7.72 20.54 -28.24
C THR A 440 -9.11 20.10 -28.66
N GLY A 441 -10.05 21.04 -28.68
CA GLY A 441 -11.32 20.84 -29.36
C GLY A 441 -11.08 20.73 -30.85
N VAL A 442 -11.63 19.69 -31.48
CA VAL A 442 -11.61 19.53 -32.94
C VAL A 442 -13.02 19.48 -33.48
N ALA A 443 -13.23 20.10 -34.65
CA ALA A 443 -14.50 19.95 -35.36
C ALA A 443 -14.73 18.47 -35.69
N ALA A 444 -15.99 18.03 -35.71
CA ALA A 444 -16.32 16.70 -36.19
C ALA A 444 -15.78 16.51 -37.61
N SER A 445 -14.91 15.52 -37.81
CA SER A 445 -14.37 15.21 -39.13
C SER A 445 -15.47 14.69 -40.03
N SER A 446 -15.68 15.34 -41.17
CA SER A 446 -16.65 14.93 -42.19
C SER A 446 -15.99 14.25 -43.39
N THR A 447 -14.72 13.83 -43.32
CA THR A 447 -14.02 13.25 -44.47
C THR A 447 -14.35 11.77 -44.69
N ILE A 448 -14.30 11.31 -45.94
CA ILE A 448 -14.40 9.90 -46.31
C ILE A 448 -13.01 9.34 -46.63
N MET A 449 -12.87 8.02 -46.63
CA MET A 449 -11.66 7.26 -47.02
C MET A 449 -12.06 6.13 -47.99
N VAL A 450 -11.14 5.72 -48.87
CA VAL A 450 -11.34 4.61 -49.82
C VAL A 450 -10.28 3.53 -49.65
N SER A 451 -10.64 2.26 -49.83
CA SER A 451 -9.74 1.12 -49.60
C SER A 451 -8.65 0.90 -50.66
N THR A 452 -8.77 1.52 -51.84
CA THR A 452 -7.82 1.38 -52.94
C THR A 452 -7.87 2.59 -53.87
N THR A 453 -6.77 2.86 -54.57
CA THR A 453 -6.64 3.91 -55.60
C THR A 453 -6.63 3.35 -57.02
N SER A 454 -6.65 2.02 -57.21
CA SER A 454 -6.81 1.41 -58.53
C SER A 454 -7.53 0.07 -58.50
N LEU A 455 -8.21 -0.25 -59.60
CA LEU A 455 -8.82 -1.56 -59.87
C LEU A 455 -8.38 -2.06 -61.25
N THR A 456 -7.98 -3.33 -61.33
CA THR A 456 -7.60 -3.96 -62.61
C THR A 456 -8.47 -5.17 -62.88
N PHE A 457 -9.19 -5.16 -63.99
CA PHE A 457 -10.06 -6.23 -64.44
C PHE A 457 -9.34 -7.12 -65.45
N HIS A 458 -9.46 -8.44 -65.27
CA HIS A 458 -8.87 -9.44 -66.17
C HIS A 458 -9.53 -9.43 -67.55
N ASN A 459 -8.97 -10.22 -68.48
CA ASN A 459 -9.51 -10.39 -69.82
C ASN A 459 -10.98 -10.80 -69.77
N THR A 460 -11.84 -9.91 -70.27
CA THR A 460 -13.29 -10.10 -70.31
C THR A 460 -13.72 -10.03 -71.77
N LYS A 461 -14.56 -10.96 -72.24
CA LYS A 461 -15.04 -10.95 -73.64
C LYS A 461 -15.87 -9.70 -73.91
N GLN A 462 -15.84 -9.18 -75.15
CA GLN A 462 -16.71 -8.05 -75.53
C GLN A 462 -18.17 -8.33 -75.15
N THR A 463 -18.85 -7.29 -74.68
CA THR A 463 -20.25 -7.30 -74.20
C THR A 463 -20.54 -8.18 -72.97
N GLN A 464 -19.57 -8.96 -72.47
CA GLN A 464 -19.68 -9.69 -71.22
C GLN A 464 -19.27 -8.80 -70.04
N THR A 465 -20.05 -8.80 -68.96
CA THR A 465 -19.69 -8.10 -67.72
C THR A 465 -18.72 -8.95 -66.89
N SER A 466 -17.66 -8.32 -66.39
CA SER A 466 -16.68 -8.97 -65.50
C SER A 466 -17.29 -9.37 -64.16
N ALA A 467 -16.57 -10.19 -63.39
CA ALA A 467 -16.81 -10.27 -61.95
C ALA A 467 -16.65 -8.88 -61.30
N PRO A 468 -17.47 -8.53 -60.30
CA PRO A 468 -17.36 -7.24 -59.61
C PRO A 468 -16.09 -7.17 -58.75
N GLN A 469 -15.51 -5.98 -58.67
CA GLN A 469 -14.50 -5.63 -57.67
C GLN A 469 -15.05 -4.58 -56.71
N THR A 470 -14.56 -4.53 -55.48
CA THR A 470 -15.13 -3.69 -54.43
C THR A 470 -14.14 -2.63 -53.96
N VAL A 471 -14.63 -1.39 -53.84
CA VAL A 471 -13.99 -0.32 -53.08
C VAL A 471 -14.79 -0.10 -51.81
N VAL A 472 -14.16 -0.27 -50.65
CA VAL A 472 -14.79 0.04 -49.36
C VAL A 472 -14.62 1.52 -49.09
N VAL A 473 -15.73 2.21 -48.82
CA VAL A 473 -15.77 3.61 -48.42
C VAL A 473 -16.09 3.69 -46.94
N SER A 474 -15.25 4.37 -46.17
CA SER A 474 -15.37 4.49 -44.72
C SER A 474 -15.17 5.93 -44.25
N THR A 475 -15.49 6.20 -43.00
CA THR A 475 -15.26 7.50 -42.34
C THR A 475 -15.04 7.28 -40.85
N SER A 476 -14.40 8.24 -40.18
CA SER A 476 -14.39 8.33 -38.71
C SER A 476 -15.60 9.10 -38.15
N SER A 477 -16.44 9.70 -39.01
CA SER A 477 -17.64 10.45 -38.61
C SER A 477 -18.74 9.52 -38.08
N SER A 478 -19.24 9.77 -36.87
CA SER A 478 -20.47 9.12 -36.39
C SER A 478 -21.72 9.62 -37.12
N SER A 479 -21.72 10.86 -37.58
CA SER A 479 -22.80 11.41 -38.41
C SER A 479 -22.72 10.89 -39.85
N PRO A 480 -23.84 10.46 -40.46
CA PRO A 480 -23.83 9.99 -41.85
C PRO A 480 -23.37 11.06 -42.84
N ILE A 481 -22.40 10.71 -43.68
CA ILE A 481 -21.89 11.56 -44.77
C ILE A 481 -22.52 11.11 -46.08
N ALA A 482 -23.32 11.99 -46.70
CA ALA A 482 -23.83 11.78 -48.05
C ALA A 482 -22.67 11.71 -49.06
N THR A 483 -22.62 10.62 -49.81
CA THR A 483 -21.52 10.26 -50.71
C THR A 483 -22.06 9.80 -52.05
N THR A 484 -21.34 10.13 -53.13
CA THR A 484 -21.66 9.74 -54.51
C THR A 484 -20.49 9.02 -55.16
N ALA A 485 -20.79 8.11 -56.09
CA ALA A 485 -19.82 7.35 -56.87
C ALA A 485 -20.18 7.44 -58.38
N THR A 486 -19.25 7.94 -59.19
CA THR A 486 -19.41 8.06 -60.64
C THR A 486 -18.27 7.36 -61.37
N THR A 487 -18.56 6.77 -62.53
CA THR A 487 -17.57 6.05 -63.34
C THR A 487 -17.49 6.60 -64.76
N THR A 488 -16.34 6.44 -65.40
CA THR A 488 -16.13 6.80 -66.82
C THR A 488 -15.74 5.57 -67.63
N GLY A 489 -16.02 5.59 -68.94
CA GLY A 489 -15.67 4.51 -69.86
C GLY A 489 -16.57 3.27 -69.70
N PRO A 490 -16.05 2.06 -69.98
CA PRO A 490 -16.82 0.80 -69.98
C PRO A 490 -17.04 0.21 -68.57
N PHE A 491 -17.07 1.06 -67.54
CA PHE A 491 -17.18 0.64 -66.14
C PHE A 491 -18.50 1.14 -65.54
N THR A 492 -19.05 0.37 -64.61
CA THR A 492 -20.26 0.74 -63.86
C THR A 492 -20.02 0.53 -62.37
N ALA A 493 -20.56 1.42 -61.53
CA ALA A 493 -20.46 1.34 -60.07
C ALA A 493 -21.85 1.24 -59.41
N THR A 494 -21.96 0.49 -58.31
CA THR A 494 -23.20 0.37 -57.52
C THR A 494 -22.86 0.20 -56.02
N PRO A 495 -23.49 0.96 -55.11
CA PRO A 495 -24.43 2.05 -55.35
C PRO A 495 -23.74 3.33 -55.86
N THR A 496 -24.49 4.20 -56.57
CA THR A 496 -24.00 5.50 -57.06
C THR A 496 -24.24 6.65 -56.08
N SER A 497 -25.16 6.49 -55.12
CA SER A 497 -25.44 7.43 -54.03
C SER A 497 -25.71 6.65 -52.74
N PHE A 498 -25.07 7.03 -51.64
CA PHE A 498 -25.16 6.32 -50.36
C PHE A 498 -24.73 7.23 -49.20
N SER A 499 -24.95 6.78 -47.96
CA SER A 499 -24.42 7.43 -46.76
C SER A 499 -23.42 6.52 -46.05
N VAL A 500 -22.31 7.11 -45.58
CA VAL A 500 -21.26 6.41 -44.84
C VAL A 500 -21.14 7.01 -43.43
N SER A 501 -21.03 6.15 -42.41
CA SER A 501 -20.76 6.55 -41.03
C SER A 501 -19.75 5.58 -40.41
N ALA A 502 -19.19 5.93 -39.25
CA ALA A 502 -18.17 5.12 -38.56
C ALA A 502 -18.66 3.70 -38.23
N SER A 503 -19.96 3.51 -38.01
CA SER A 503 -20.56 2.19 -37.76
C SER A 503 -21.09 1.50 -39.02
N THR A 504 -21.13 2.20 -40.17
CA THR A 504 -21.70 1.70 -41.43
C THR A 504 -20.82 2.07 -42.63
N PRO A 505 -19.67 1.38 -42.84
CA PRO A 505 -18.92 1.49 -44.08
C PRO A 505 -19.73 0.90 -45.26
N VAL A 506 -19.50 1.42 -46.47
CA VAL A 506 -20.25 1.02 -47.67
C VAL A 506 -19.31 0.41 -48.71
N ASN A 507 -19.72 -0.73 -49.26
CA ASN A 507 -19.04 -1.40 -50.36
C ASN A 507 -19.57 -0.88 -51.70
N VAL A 508 -18.73 -0.16 -52.46
CA VAL A 508 -19.02 0.22 -53.84
C VAL A 508 -18.47 -0.86 -54.76
N THR A 509 -19.37 -1.57 -55.42
CA THR A 509 -19.02 -2.62 -56.40
C THR A 509 -18.85 -2.00 -57.78
N VAL A 510 -17.80 -2.38 -58.50
CA VAL A 510 -17.45 -1.90 -59.84
C VAL A 510 -17.36 -3.09 -60.78
N THR A 511 -18.00 -3.01 -61.94
CA THR A 511 -17.88 -4.01 -63.01
C THR A 511 -17.36 -3.39 -64.31
N TYR A 512 -16.79 -4.23 -65.17
CA TYR A 512 -16.23 -3.86 -66.47
C TYR A 512 -16.94 -4.61 -67.59
N THR A 513 -17.46 -3.89 -68.59
CA THR A 513 -18.10 -4.47 -69.78
C THR A 513 -17.44 -3.91 -71.04
N PRO A 514 -16.44 -4.60 -71.62
CA PRO A 514 -15.66 -4.07 -72.74
C PRO A 514 -16.51 -3.81 -73.98
N THR A 515 -16.34 -2.63 -74.57
CA THR A 515 -16.94 -2.24 -75.88
C THR A 515 -16.03 -2.52 -77.07
N ALA A 516 -14.75 -2.84 -76.85
CA ALA A 516 -13.76 -3.18 -77.87
C ALA A 516 -12.67 -4.13 -77.31
N THR A 517 -11.91 -4.80 -78.18
CA THR A 517 -10.72 -5.56 -77.77
C THR A 517 -9.58 -4.63 -77.36
N GLY A 518 -8.70 -5.08 -76.47
CA GLY A 518 -7.53 -4.32 -76.02
C GLY A 518 -7.72 -3.66 -74.65
N VAL A 519 -6.72 -2.91 -74.19
CA VAL A 519 -6.77 -2.24 -72.88
C VAL A 519 -7.71 -1.04 -72.94
N GLN A 520 -8.62 -0.96 -71.98
CA GLN A 520 -9.52 0.18 -71.80
C GLN A 520 -9.37 0.73 -70.38
N THR A 521 -9.41 2.05 -70.26
CA THR A 521 -9.20 2.76 -69.01
C THR A 521 -10.39 3.63 -68.67
N GLY A 522 -10.58 3.90 -67.38
CA GLY A 522 -11.60 4.79 -66.85
C GLY A 522 -11.24 5.21 -65.44
N THR A 523 -12.15 5.90 -64.79
CA THR A 523 -12.03 6.34 -63.40
C THR A 523 -13.31 6.00 -62.63
N LEU A 524 -13.16 5.70 -61.35
CA LEU A 524 -14.23 5.79 -60.36
C LEU A 524 -13.92 7.02 -59.49
N THR A 525 -14.83 7.99 -59.45
CA THR A 525 -14.72 9.16 -58.58
C THR A 525 -15.73 9.02 -57.44
N ILE A 526 -15.24 9.02 -56.20
CA ILE A 526 -16.07 8.97 -54.99
C ILE A 526 -15.96 10.32 -54.27
N THR A 527 -17.09 11.01 -54.07
CA THR A 527 -17.14 12.34 -53.46
C THR A 527 -18.12 12.37 -52.30
N GLY A 528 -17.69 12.85 -51.13
CA GLY A 528 -18.50 12.97 -49.93
C GLY A 528 -17.80 13.78 -48.85
N GLY A 529 -18.56 14.58 -48.11
CA GLY A 529 -18.06 15.31 -46.94
C GLY A 529 -16.86 16.23 -47.22
N GLY A 530 -16.91 16.95 -48.35
CA GLY A 530 -15.83 17.84 -48.80
C GLY A 530 -14.59 17.15 -49.34
N SER A 531 -14.54 15.81 -49.35
CA SER A 531 -13.44 15.02 -49.91
C SER A 531 -13.82 14.40 -51.26
N SER A 532 -12.85 14.23 -52.16
CA SER A 532 -13.02 13.53 -53.44
C SER A 532 -11.83 12.63 -53.74
N PHE A 533 -12.08 11.36 -54.06
CA PHE A 533 -11.08 10.35 -54.39
C PHE A 533 -11.27 9.88 -55.83
N THR A 534 -10.19 9.81 -56.59
CA THR A 534 -10.18 9.26 -57.96
C THR A 534 -9.44 7.92 -57.96
N ILE A 535 -10.14 6.85 -58.31
CA ILE A 535 -9.62 5.48 -58.43
C ILE A 535 -9.43 5.16 -59.92
N THR A 536 -8.22 4.77 -60.31
CA THR A 536 -7.94 4.39 -61.71
C THR A 536 -8.51 3.01 -62.02
N LEU A 537 -9.27 2.90 -63.11
CA LEU A 537 -9.85 1.65 -63.58
C LEU A 537 -9.15 1.20 -64.86
N LYS A 538 -8.71 -0.05 -64.90
CA LYS A 538 -8.07 -0.65 -66.09
C LYS A 538 -8.67 -2.02 -66.37
N GLY A 539 -9.16 -2.24 -67.58
CA GLY A 539 -9.65 -3.53 -68.05
C GLY A 539 -9.03 -3.91 -69.38
N ARG A 540 -9.12 -5.18 -69.77
CA ARG A 540 -8.71 -5.64 -71.11
C ARG A 540 -9.84 -6.44 -71.77
N GLY A 541 -10.30 -5.98 -72.93
CA GLY A 541 -11.29 -6.65 -73.75
C GLY A 541 -10.66 -7.77 -74.57
N GLY A 542 -11.18 -8.99 -74.44
CA GLY A 542 -10.83 -10.16 -75.25
C GLY A 542 -11.78 -10.35 -76.43
N LYS A 543 -11.38 -11.22 -77.38
CA LYS A 543 -12.26 -11.73 -78.44
C LYS A 543 -13.31 -12.68 -77.89
#